data_AF-A0AAW9CU23-F1
#
_entry.id   AF-A0AAW9CU23-F1
#
_cell.length_a   1.000
_cell.length_b   1.000
_cell.length_c   1.000
_cell.angle_alpha   90.00
_cell.angle_beta   90.00
_cell.angle_gamma   90.00
#
_symmetry.space_group_name_H-M   'P 1'
#
loop_
_entity.id
_entity.type
_entity.pdbx_description
1 polymer ?
#
loop_
_entity_poly.entity_id
_entity_poly.type
_entity_poly.pdbx_seq_one_letter_code
_entity_poly.pdbx_strand_id
1 'polypeptide(L)'
;MAGTASLSGDTPKEDSKATPDVRALPRTGESCKKCPPEGGAKIRRNHGVNWPSYRYQARITGFAFDVEYCRWSDEWQWLGIDFDGFKPDECLLQETKGNYDQFIDTDGRPKRFFAGFFDMSEQILNQSIVVNSNPPARLMWYFATPKARTYMLPTLTSARVQSVYQP
;
A
#
# COMPACT_ATOMS: atom_id res chain seq x y z
N MET A 1 -64.66 33.01 21.10
CA MET A 1 -65.41 31.97 20.38
C MET A 1 -65.18 32.18 18.87
N ALA A 2 -64.61 31.15 18.25
CA ALA A 2 -64.47 30.76 16.84
C ALA A 2 -64.88 31.69 15.67
N GLY A 3 -64.07 31.65 14.60
CA GLY A 3 -64.42 32.00 13.20
C GLY A 3 -65.51 31.07 12.62
N THR A 4 -65.88 31.07 11.34
CA THR A 4 -65.21 31.35 10.06
C THR A 4 -66.31 31.43 8.97
N ALA A 5 -66.02 31.99 7.79
CA ALA A 5 -66.60 31.51 6.53
C ALA A 5 -65.77 31.99 5.32
N SER A 6 -65.40 31.04 4.46
CA SER A 6 -64.73 31.17 3.16
C SER A 6 -65.78 31.48 2.04
N LEU A 7 -65.50 31.73 0.74
CA LEU A 7 -64.62 31.05 -0.24
C LEU A 7 -64.69 31.78 -1.63
N SER A 8 -63.75 31.42 -2.52
CA SER A 8 -63.70 31.56 -4.02
C SER A 8 -63.20 32.91 -4.58
N GLY A 9 -62.28 33.01 -5.54
CA GLY A 9 -61.52 32.05 -6.37
C GLY A 9 -61.19 32.74 -7.71
N ASP A 10 -59.92 32.78 -8.13
CA ASP A 10 -59.45 32.61 -9.53
C ASP A 10 -57.95 32.99 -9.70
N THR A 11 -57.22 32.15 -10.43
CA THR A 11 -55.78 32.20 -10.74
C THR A 11 -55.57 32.54 -12.23
N PRO A 12 -54.37 32.99 -12.64
CA PRO A 12 -53.45 32.08 -13.36
C PRO A 12 -51.98 32.22 -12.89
N LYS A 13 -51.30 31.12 -12.50
CA LYS A 13 -50.34 30.27 -13.26
C LYS A 13 -49.18 31.05 -13.93
N GLU A 14 -47.98 30.97 -13.35
CA GLU A 14 -46.85 30.07 -13.72
C GLU A 14 -46.14 30.56 -14.99
N ASP A 15 -44.85 30.89 -14.97
CA ASP A 15 -43.80 29.88 -15.07
C ASP A 15 -42.58 30.17 -14.19
N SER A 16 -42.32 29.25 -13.24
CA SER A 16 -41.04 29.15 -12.54
C SER A 16 -40.05 28.37 -13.40
N LYS A 17 -39.05 29.05 -13.96
CA LYS A 17 -37.86 28.38 -14.49
C LYS A 17 -36.80 28.30 -13.39
N ALA A 18 -36.94 27.30 -12.52
CA ALA A 18 -35.91 26.97 -11.54
C ALA A 18 -34.73 26.27 -12.25
N THR A 19 -33.60 26.95 -12.33
CA THR A 19 -32.30 26.32 -12.60
C THR A 19 -31.97 25.34 -11.48
N PRO A 20 -31.45 24.13 -11.76
CA PRO A 20 -31.03 23.23 -10.69
C PRO A 20 -29.77 23.84 -10.07
N ASP A 21 -29.93 24.31 -8.84
CA ASP A 21 -28.81 24.68 -7.99
C ASP A 21 -28.03 23.38 -7.72
N VAL A 22 -26.87 23.24 -8.37
CA VAL A 22 -25.95 22.14 -8.11
C VAL A 22 -25.47 22.34 -6.69
N ARG A 23 -26.17 21.72 -5.75
CA ARG A 23 -25.74 21.60 -4.36
C ARG A 23 -24.45 20.78 -4.36
N ALA A 24 -23.32 21.47 -4.52
CA ALA A 24 -22.03 20.95 -4.15
C ALA A 24 -22.12 20.68 -2.65
N LEU A 25 -22.32 19.41 -2.29
CA LEU A 25 -22.16 18.96 -0.92
C LEU A 25 -20.78 19.41 -0.47
N PRO A 26 -20.65 20.25 0.58
CA PRO A 26 -19.34 20.56 1.10
C PRO A 26 -18.73 19.23 1.55
N ARG A 27 -17.63 18.83 0.91
CA ARG A 27 -16.81 17.72 1.40
C ARG A 27 -16.48 18.08 2.84
N THR A 28 -17.07 17.34 3.77
CA THR A 28 -16.80 17.46 5.20
C THR A 28 -15.29 17.45 5.36
N GLY A 29 -14.74 18.55 5.86
CA GLY A 29 -13.32 18.73 6.11
C GLY A 29 -12.84 17.86 7.27
N GLU A 30 -12.94 16.54 7.13
CA GLU A 30 -11.95 15.68 7.76
C GLU A 30 -10.61 16.13 7.20
N SER A 31 -9.74 16.64 8.07
CA SER A 31 -8.34 16.77 7.72
C SER A 31 -7.93 15.42 7.14
N CYS A 32 -7.58 15.36 5.85
CA CYS A 32 -6.93 14.19 5.29
C CYS A 32 -5.83 13.85 6.28
N LYS A 33 -5.93 12.70 6.98
CA LYS A 33 -4.85 12.24 7.85
C LYS A 33 -3.68 12.06 6.92
N LYS A 34 -2.80 13.06 6.90
CA LYS A 34 -1.70 13.15 5.95
C LYS A 34 -0.92 11.85 6.06
N CYS A 35 -0.76 11.15 4.95
CA CYS A 35 -0.10 9.86 4.96
C CYS A 35 1.38 10.06 5.33
N PRO A 36 1.87 9.57 6.48
CA PRO A 36 3.21 9.92 6.94
C PRO A 36 4.34 9.52 5.97
N PRO A 37 4.27 8.35 5.29
CA PRO A 37 5.21 7.98 4.24
C PRO A 37 5.33 8.96 3.06
N GLU A 38 4.38 9.88 2.82
CA GLU A 38 4.52 10.93 1.80
C GLU A 38 5.71 11.86 2.05
N GLY A 39 6.20 11.93 3.29
CA GLY A 39 7.44 12.64 3.62
C GLY A 39 8.72 11.91 3.20
N GLY A 40 8.60 10.73 2.59
CA GLY A 40 9.71 10.00 2.00
C GLY A 40 10.08 10.48 0.60
N ALA A 41 10.95 9.73 -0.07
CA ALA A 41 11.36 10.01 -1.42
C ALA A 41 11.54 8.72 -2.21
N LYS A 42 11.28 8.81 -3.52
CA LYS A 42 11.68 7.77 -4.46
C LYS A 42 13.19 7.84 -4.66
N ILE A 43 13.87 6.71 -4.50
CA ILE A 43 15.31 6.57 -4.66
C ILE A 43 15.62 5.39 -5.57
N ARG A 44 16.84 5.34 -6.10
CA ARG A 44 17.33 4.20 -6.87
C ARG A 44 18.27 3.35 -6.03
N ARG A 45 18.01 2.04 -5.93
CA ARG A 45 18.88 1.08 -5.25
C ARG A 45 19.46 0.07 -6.23
N ASN A 46 20.70 -0.32 -5.97
CA ASN A 46 21.42 -1.32 -6.75
C ASN A 46 21.65 -2.56 -5.89
N HIS A 47 21.07 -3.68 -6.30
CA HIS A 47 21.15 -4.97 -5.61
C HIS A 47 21.82 -6.04 -6.48
N GLY A 48 22.57 -5.62 -7.51
CA GLY A 48 23.18 -6.51 -8.49
C GLY A 48 22.17 -7.08 -9.50
N VAL A 49 22.64 -8.03 -10.32
CA VAL A 49 21.84 -8.58 -11.43
C VAL A 49 20.80 -9.58 -10.92
N ASN A 50 19.52 -9.19 -10.92
CA ASN A 50 18.43 -10.06 -10.45
C ASN A 50 17.10 -9.83 -11.20
N TRP A 51 16.98 -10.44 -12.39
CA TRP A 51 15.80 -10.30 -13.24
C TRP A 51 14.48 -10.75 -12.59
N PRO A 52 14.42 -11.93 -11.92
CA PRO A 52 13.19 -12.36 -11.28
C PRO A 52 12.69 -11.38 -10.23
N SER A 53 13.58 -10.87 -9.37
CA SER A 53 13.18 -9.94 -8.31
C SER A 53 12.72 -8.60 -8.86
N TYR A 54 13.49 -7.96 -9.76
CA TYR A 54 13.12 -6.64 -10.26
C TYR A 54 11.85 -6.64 -11.11
N ARG A 55 11.64 -7.68 -11.94
CA ARG A 55 10.38 -7.81 -12.70
C ARG A 55 9.19 -8.00 -11.78
N TYR A 56 9.36 -8.80 -10.72
CA TYR A 56 8.31 -9.02 -9.75
C TYR A 56 7.98 -7.75 -8.96
N GLN A 57 9.01 -7.05 -8.45
CA GLN A 57 8.87 -5.76 -7.77
C GLN A 57 8.07 -4.78 -8.63
N ALA A 58 8.53 -4.54 -9.87
CA ALA A 58 7.90 -3.61 -10.79
C ALA A 58 6.43 -3.97 -11.08
N ARG A 59 6.09 -5.26 -11.17
CA ARG A 59 4.71 -5.71 -11.37
C ARG A 59 3.81 -5.39 -10.17
N ILE A 60 4.33 -5.51 -8.95
CA ILE A 60 3.56 -5.29 -7.72
C ILE A 60 3.44 -3.81 -7.36
N THR A 61 4.52 -3.05 -7.54
CA THR A 61 4.63 -1.67 -7.05
C THR A 61 4.44 -0.62 -8.16
N GLY A 62 4.63 -1.02 -9.43
CA GLY A 62 4.68 -0.10 -10.56
C GLY A 62 5.95 0.75 -10.62
N PHE A 63 6.94 0.50 -9.75
CA PHE A 63 8.20 1.24 -9.75
C PHE A 63 9.11 0.77 -10.89
N ALA A 64 9.91 1.70 -11.42
CA ALA A 64 10.79 1.41 -12.55
C ALA A 64 11.99 0.56 -12.11
N PHE A 65 12.58 -0.15 -13.05
CA PHE A 65 13.83 -0.86 -12.83
C PHE A 65 14.68 -0.83 -14.11
N ASP A 66 15.92 -1.25 -13.97
CA ASP A 66 16.88 -1.36 -15.07
C ASP A 66 16.47 -2.45 -16.06
N VAL A 67 15.84 -2.05 -17.16
CA VAL A 67 15.42 -2.97 -18.22
C VAL A 67 16.53 -3.36 -19.18
N GLU A 68 17.73 -2.78 -19.05
CA GLU A 68 18.86 -3.05 -19.94
C GLU A 68 19.87 -3.99 -19.27
N TYR A 69 20.33 -3.63 -18.07
CA TYR A 69 21.36 -4.38 -17.36
C TYR A 69 20.89 -5.03 -16.07
N CYS A 70 19.64 -4.77 -15.65
CA CYS A 70 19.04 -5.37 -14.48
C CYS A 70 19.83 -5.13 -13.19
N ARG A 71 20.37 -3.93 -12.99
CA ARG A 71 21.22 -3.61 -11.83
C ARG A 71 20.53 -2.79 -10.75
N TRP A 72 19.37 -2.18 -11.05
CA TRP A 72 18.72 -1.30 -10.11
C TRP A 72 17.20 -1.37 -10.22
N SER A 73 16.52 -1.01 -9.13
CA SER A 73 15.10 -0.65 -9.09
C SER A 73 14.92 0.67 -8.35
N ASP A 74 13.84 1.37 -8.69
CA ASP A 74 13.36 2.46 -7.85
C ASP A 74 12.68 1.86 -6.60
N GLU A 75 12.87 2.51 -5.47
CA GLU A 75 12.33 2.16 -4.16
C GLU A 75 11.84 3.44 -3.46
N TRP A 76 11.11 3.29 -2.37
CA TRP A 76 10.65 4.38 -1.52
C TRP A 76 11.44 4.39 -0.21
N GLN A 77 12.21 5.46 0.02
CA GLN A 77 12.88 5.66 1.30
C GLN A 77 12.04 6.57 2.19
N TRP A 78 11.80 6.14 3.41
CA TRP A 78 11.14 6.94 4.42
C TRP A 78 11.73 6.65 5.81
N LEU A 79 12.10 7.72 6.52
CA LEU A 79 12.74 7.64 7.85
C LEU A 79 14.01 6.76 7.87
N GLY A 80 14.78 6.78 6.78
CA GLY A 80 16.01 6.00 6.63
C GLY A 80 15.80 4.50 6.37
N ILE A 81 14.55 4.06 6.19
CA ILE A 81 14.19 2.70 5.81
C ILE A 81 13.71 2.69 4.37
N ASP A 82 14.18 1.71 3.61
CA ASP A 82 13.77 1.51 2.23
C ASP A 82 12.62 0.49 2.15
N PHE A 83 11.73 0.72 1.19
CA PHE A 83 10.59 -0.10 0.85
C PHE A 83 10.54 -0.25 -0.67
N ASP A 84 10.22 -1.44 -1.17
CA ASP A 84 10.16 -1.71 -2.61
C ASP A 84 9.14 -0.84 -3.38
N GLY A 85 8.11 -0.33 -2.69
CA GLY A 85 7.09 0.53 -3.27
C GLY A 85 6.26 1.31 -2.25
N PHE A 86 5.51 2.28 -2.77
CA PHE A 86 4.60 3.10 -1.98
C PHE A 86 3.36 3.48 -2.79
N LYS A 87 2.17 3.31 -2.18
CA LYS A 87 0.87 3.74 -2.70
C LYS A 87 0.30 4.88 -1.82
N PRO A 88 0.39 6.14 -2.26
CA PRO A 88 -0.05 7.30 -1.47
C PRO A 88 -1.53 7.26 -1.09
N ASP A 89 -2.40 6.94 -2.06
CA ASP A 89 -3.86 6.91 -1.86
C ASP A 89 -4.32 5.91 -0.80
N GLU A 90 -3.52 4.87 -0.57
CA GLU A 90 -3.77 3.83 0.42
C GLU A 90 -2.96 4.05 1.71
N CYS A 91 -2.00 4.97 1.71
CA CYS A 91 -0.95 5.06 2.71
C CYS A 91 -0.24 3.72 2.98
N LEU A 92 0.06 2.99 1.89
CA LEU A 92 0.57 1.63 1.93
C LEU A 92 2.00 1.56 1.38
N LEU A 93 2.93 1.19 2.25
CA LEU A 93 4.27 0.76 1.88
C LEU A 93 4.26 -0.72 1.47
N GLN A 94 5.09 -1.07 0.51
CA GLN A 94 5.13 -2.41 -0.09
C GLN A 94 6.55 -2.97 -0.01
N GLU A 95 6.66 -4.25 0.33
CA GLU A 95 7.89 -5.04 0.23
C GLU A 95 7.60 -6.25 -0.66
N THR A 96 8.55 -6.67 -1.48
CA THR A 96 8.39 -7.76 -2.46
C THR A 96 9.53 -8.77 -2.34
N LYS A 97 9.18 -10.06 -2.34
CA LYS A 97 10.16 -11.16 -2.34
C LYS A 97 9.94 -12.05 -3.55
N GLY A 98 10.75 -11.82 -4.58
CA GLY A 98 10.76 -12.59 -5.83
C GLY A 98 11.62 -13.85 -5.74
N ASN A 99 11.05 -15.01 -6.04
CA ASN A 99 11.79 -16.28 -6.23
C ASN A 99 12.59 -16.77 -5.00
N TYR A 100 12.03 -16.68 -3.78
CA TYR A 100 12.73 -17.15 -2.56
C TYR A 100 12.53 -18.64 -2.25
N ASP A 101 11.55 -19.31 -2.86
CA ASP A 101 11.34 -20.75 -2.65
C ASP A 101 12.54 -21.59 -3.09
N GLN A 102 13.41 -21.06 -3.96
CA GLN A 102 14.68 -21.71 -4.32
C GLN A 102 15.62 -21.92 -3.12
N PHE A 103 15.41 -21.20 -2.01
CA PHE A 103 16.20 -21.29 -0.78
C PHE A 103 15.53 -22.13 0.31
N ILE A 104 14.36 -22.72 0.03
CA ILE A 104 13.66 -23.64 0.92
C ILE A 104 13.83 -25.06 0.39
N ASP A 105 14.12 -26.01 1.27
CA ASP A 105 14.24 -27.43 0.95
C ASP A 105 12.87 -28.13 0.86
N THR A 106 12.88 -29.44 0.66
CA THR A 106 11.65 -30.25 0.57
C THR A 106 10.89 -30.36 1.89
N ASP A 107 11.58 -30.18 3.02
CA ASP A 107 11.01 -30.25 4.36
C ASP A 107 10.46 -28.88 4.83
N GLY A 108 10.53 -27.86 3.97
CA GLY A 108 10.09 -26.51 4.31
C GLY A 108 11.10 -25.72 5.15
N ARG A 109 12.36 -26.17 5.23
CA ARG A 109 13.42 -25.49 5.98
C ARG A 109 14.32 -24.69 5.04
N PRO A 110 14.96 -23.60 5.52
CA PRO A 110 16.00 -22.93 4.77
C PRO A 110 17.14 -23.89 4.44
N LYS A 111 17.62 -23.82 3.21
CA LYS A 111 18.85 -24.50 2.81
C LYS A 111 20.00 -24.00 3.68
N ARG A 112 20.81 -24.92 4.23
CA ARG A 112 21.86 -24.63 5.23
C ARG A 112 22.87 -23.55 4.83
N PHE A 113 23.10 -23.36 3.52
CA PHE A 113 24.02 -22.36 3.00
C PHE A 113 23.42 -20.95 2.89
N PHE A 114 22.10 -20.81 3.07
CA PHE A 114 21.39 -19.55 2.85
C PHE A 114 21.03 -18.89 4.17
N ALA A 115 21.73 -17.80 4.50
CA ALA A 115 21.48 -16.99 5.68
C ALA A 115 20.42 -15.89 5.46
N GLY A 116 19.98 -15.64 4.23
CA GLY A 116 19.19 -14.45 3.89
C GLY A 116 17.79 -14.37 4.53
N PHE A 117 17.30 -15.42 5.20
CA PHE A 117 16.08 -15.33 6.01
C PHE A 117 16.31 -14.66 7.38
N PHE A 118 17.54 -14.65 7.89
CA PHE A 118 17.90 -13.84 9.05
C PHE A 118 17.78 -12.35 8.71
N ASP A 119 18.44 -11.91 7.62
CA ASP A 119 18.36 -10.53 7.13
C ASP A 119 16.92 -10.14 6.80
N MET A 120 16.14 -11.06 6.22
CA MET A 120 14.72 -10.83 5.96
C MET A 120 13.92 -10.60 7.26
N SER A 121 14.24 -11.34 8.33
CA SER A 121 13.60 -11.15 9.63
C SER A 121 13.92 -9.78 10.22
N GLU A 122 15.19 -9.35 10.14
CA GLU A 122 15.60 -8.02 10.58
C GLU A 122 14.91 -6.92 9.77
N GLN A 123 14.78 -7.10 8.45
CA GLN A 123 14.07 -6.15 7.58
C GLN A 123 12.59 -6.04 7.96
N ILE A 124 11.90 -7.15 8.20
CA ILE A 124 10.50 -7.16 8.68
C ILE A 124 10.39 -6.34 9.96
N LEU A 125 11.28 -6.58 10.93
CA LEU A 125 11.24 -5.91 12.22
C LEU A 125 11.47 -4.40 12.07
N ASN A 126 12.53 -4.00 11.37
CA ASN A 126 12.87 -2.58 11.17
C ASN A 126 11.75 -1.83 10.44
N GLN A 127 11.23 -2.39 9.35
CA GLN A 127 10.11 -1.79 8.62
C GLN A 127 8.85 -1.70 9.50
N SER A 128 8.51 -2.77 10.23
CA SER A 128 7.32 -2.82 11.08
C SER A 128 7.35 -1.80 12.20
N ILE A 129 8.50 -1.58 12.86
CA ILE A 129 8.64 -0.59 13.93
C ILE A 129 8.30 0.80 13.40
N VAL A 130 8.86 1.18 12.25
CA VAL A 130 8.64 2.48 11.65
C VAL A 130 7.19 2.65 11.20
N VAL A 131 6.60 1.67 10.52
CA VAL A 131 5.21 1.74 10.04
C VAL A 131 4.21 1.75 11.21
N ASN A 132 4.34 0.82 12.17
CA ASN A 132 3.38 0.67 13.26
C ASN A 132 3.38 1.88 14.21
N SER A 133 4.50 2.61 14.31
CA SER A 133 4.61 3.81 15.15
C SER A 133 3.99 5.07 14.51
N ASN A 134 3.57 5.00 13.23
CA ASN A 134 3.17 6.16 12.45
C ASN A 134 1.84 5.93 11.70
N PRO A 135 0.72 5.68 12.40
CA PRO A 135 -0.57 5.56 11.74
C PRO A 135 -0.96 6.88 11.02
N PRO A 136 -1.64 6.83 9.86
CA PRO A 136 -2.28 5.66 9.24
C PRO A 136 -1.37 4.83 8.30
N ALA A 137 -0.04 4.91 8.41
CA ALA A 137 0.85 4.10 7.57
C ALA A 137 0.57 2.60 7.71
N ARG A 138 0.62 1.88 6.58
CA ARG A 138 0.47 0.43 6.50
C ARG A 138 1.62 -0.19 5.73
N LEU A 139 1.87 -1.47 6.00
CA LEU A 139 2.89 -2.27 5.31
C LEU A 139 2.29 -3.59 4.84
N MET A 140 2.55 -3.94 3.59
CA MET A 140 2.21 -5.25 3.00
C MET A 140 3.44 -5.89 2.38
N TRP A 141 3.69 -7.14 2.74
CA TRP A 141 4.72 -7.98 2.13
C TRP A 141 4.13 -8.92 1.08
N TYR A 142 4.62 -8.83 -0.15
CA TYR A 142 4.20 -9.62 -1.29
C TYR A 142 5.23 -10.69 -1.61
N PHE A 143 4.80 -11.95 -1.66
CA PHE A 143 5.65 -13.07 -2.00
C PHE A 143 5.24 -13.65 -3.36
N ALA A 144 6.21 -13.77 -4.27
CA ALA A 144 6.00 -14.41 -5.57
C ALA A 144 5.84 -15.93 -5.46
N THR A 145 6.24 -16.50 -4.31
CA THR A 145 6.28 -17.95 -4.07
C THR A 145 5.78 -18.28 -2.66
N PRO A 146 5.07 -19.41 -2.46
CA PRO A 146 4.34 -19.64 -1.21
C PRO A 146 5.21 -20.16 -0.06
N LYS A 147 6.27 -20.94 -0.30
CA LYS A 147 7.03 -21.56 0.79
C LYS A 147 7.79 -20.53 1.61
N ALA A 148 8.42 -19.55 0.95
CA ALA A 148 9.11 -18.45 1.61
C ALA A 148 8.15 -17.65 2.50
N ARG A 149 6.93 -17.37 2.02
CA ARG A 149 5.89 -16.72 2.84
C ARG A 149 5.54 -17.57 4.06
N THR A 150 5.28 -18.87 3.86
CA THR A 150 4.93 -19.79 4.95
C THR A 150 6.03 -19.83 6.01
N TYR A 151 7.29 -19.89 5.58
CA TYR A 151 8.45 -19.89 6.47
C TYR A 151 8.53 -18.59 7.30
N MET A 152 8.25 -17.44 6.68
CA MET A 152 8.34 -16.13 7.33
C MET A 152 7.07 -15.68 8.07
N LEU A 153 5.97 -16.42 7.92
CA LEU A 153 4.68 -16.06 8.48
C LEU A 153 4.70 -15.85 10.01
N PRO A 154 5.43 -16.65 10.82
CA PRO A 154 5.54 -16.41 12.25
C PRO A 154 6.16 -15.02 12.57
N THR A 155 7.26 -14.66 11.90
CA THR A 155 7.94 -13.36 12.07
C THR A 155 7.03 -12.20 11.64
N LEU A 156 6.41 -12.31 10.46
CA LEU A 156 5.47 -11.31 9.95
C LEU A 156 4.30 -11.08 10.91
N THR A 157 3.72 -12.17 11.43
CA THR A 157 2.59 -12.11 12.36
C THR A 157 2.98 -11.47 13.69
N SER A 158 4.14 -11.86 14.25
CA SER A 158 4.67 -11.27 15.47
C SER A 158 4.92 -9.77 15.33
N ALA A 159 5.43 -9.34 14.17
CA ALA A 159 5.68 -7.95 13.81
C ALA A 159 4.41 -7.16 13.40
N ARG A 160 3.22 -7.79 13.38
CA ARG A 160 1.95 -7.22 12.91
C ARG A 160 2.01 -6.72 11.46
N VAL A 161 2.78 -7.41 10.62
CA VAL A 161 2.93 -7.10 9.20
C VAL A 161 2.02 -8.02 8.39
N GLN A 162 1.20 -7.42 7.52
CA GLN A 162 0.36 -8.19 6.60
C GLN A 162 1.22 -8.77 5.48
N SER A 163 0.85 -9.96 5.01
CA SER A 163 1.51 -10.56 3.86
C SER A 163 0.57 -11.38 3.00
N VAL A 164 0.87 -11.44 1.71
CA VAL A 164 0.09 -12.19 0.71
C VAL A 164 1.00 -12.95 -0.24
N TYR A 165 0.56 -14.14 -0.66
CA TYR A 165 1.13 -14.83 -1.81
C TYR A 165 0.44 -14.29 -3.06
N GLN A 166 1.22 -13.65 -3.94
CA GLN A 166 0.74 -13.03 -5.17
C GLN A 166 1.75 -13.32 -6.28
N PRO A 167 1.59 -14.42 -7.05
CA PRO A 167 2.54 -14.82 -8.09
C PRO A 167 2.48 -13.94 -9.33
#